data_AF-A0A1F2TMN2-F1
#
_entry.id   AF-A0A1F2TMN2-F1
#
_cell.length_a   1.000
_cell.length_b   1.000
_cell.length_c   1.000
_cell.angle_alpha   90.00
_cell.angle_beta   90.00
_cell.angle_gamma   90.00
#
_symmetry.space_group_name_H-M   'P 1'
#
loop_
_entity.id
_entity.type
_entity.pdbx_description
1 polymer ?
#
loop_
_entity_poly.entity_id
_entity_poly.type
_entity_poly.pdbx_seq_one_letter_code
_entity_poly.pdbx_strand_id
1 'polypeptide(L)'
;MAILWDPDAADELEELPEEYRQAARNAVTQYINQELSEWEDGKSGARSVEFKPDGSDESWRLDIEVMKNMDSDYVIEKLTIVPTPETL
;
A
#
# COMPACT_ATOMS: atom_id res chain seq x y z
N MET A 1 9.67 -12.76 -6.47
CA MET A 1 8.64 -11.77 -6.14
C MET A 1 9.14 -10.93 -4.99
N ALA A 2 9.85 -9.85 -5.33
CA ALA A 2 10.13 -8.78 -4.40
C ALA A 2 9.06 -7.68 -4.57
N ILE A 3 8.79 -6.96 -3.50
CA ILE A 3 8.00 -5.72 -3.54
C ILE A 3 9.00 -4.58 -3.46
N LEU A 4 9.10 -3.84 -4.55
CA LEU A 4 9.93 -2.66 -4.66
C LEU A 4 9.05 -1.46 -4.33
N TRP A 5 9.58 -0.58 -3.49
CA TRP A 5 8.92 0.66 -3.12
C TRP A 5 9.63 1.77 -3.85
N ASP A 6 8.90 2.55 -4.64
CA ASP A 6 9.44 3.79 -5.16
C ASP A 6 9.80 4.70 -3.97
N PRO A 7 10.95 5.42 -4.00
CA PRO A 7 11.34 6.32 -2.92
C PRO A 7 10.25 7.34 -2.59
N ASP A 8 9.49 7.85 -3.58
CA ASP A 8 8.39 8.78 -3.32
C ASP A 8 7.25 8.08 -2.54
N ALA A 9 6.89 6.85 -2.91
CA ALA A 9 5.90 6.07 -2.18
C ALA A 9 6.36 5.66 -0.77
N ALA A 10 7.67 5.49 -0.58
CA ALA A 10 8.26 5.23 0.73
C ALA A 10 8.26 6.47 1.63
N ASP A 11 8.41 7.68 1.06
CA ASP A 11 8.38 8.96 1.78
C ASP A 11 6.98 9.22 2.38
N GLU A 12 5.92 8.91 1.64
CA GLU A 12 4.53 8.99 2.12
C GLU A 12 4.31 8.13 3.38
N LEU A 13 4.92 6.95 3.45
CA LEU A 13 4.88 6.14 4.68
C LEU A 13 5.60 6.81 5.84
N GLU A 14 6.60 7.66 5.60
CA GLU A 14 7.29 8.40 6.66
C GLU A 14 6.41 9.52 7.24
N GLU A 15 5.41 10.00 6.49
CA GLU A 15 4.43 10.95 7.02
C GLU A 15 3.50 10.31 8.07
N LEU A 16 3.31 8.98 8.00
CA LEU A 16 2.56 8.25 9.02
C LEU A 16 3.33 8.18 10.36
N PRO A 17 2.61 8.21 11.49
CA PRO A 17 3.15 7.81 12.79
C PRO A 17 3.85 6.44 12.73
N GLU A 18 4.96 6.29 13.45
CA GLU A 18 5.80 5.07 13.44
C GLU A 18 4.97 3.79 13.66
N GLU A 19 4.03 3.83 14.60
CA GLU A 19 3.09 2.75 14.92
C GLU A 19 2.21 2.34 13.72
N TYR A 20 1.88 3.28 12.84
CA TYR A 20 1.04 3.05 11.66
C TYR A 20 1.87 2.65 10.43
N ARG A 21 3.15 3.05 10.35
CA ARG A 21 4.03 2.69 9.21
C ARG A 21 4.13 1.18 9.03
N GLN A 22 4.28 0.44 10.12
CA GLN A 22 4.39 -1.01 10.07
C GLN A 22 3.07 -1.65 9.65
N ALA A 23 1.94 -1.18 10.17
CA ALA A 23 0.61 -1.65 9.79
C ALA A 23 0.33 -1.37 8.30
N ALA A 24 0.66 -0.18 7.82
CA ALA A 24 0.48 0.23 6.43
C ALA A 24 1.33 -0.63 5.48
N ARG A 25 2.63 -0.80 5.77
CA ARG A 25 3.51 -1.67 4.98
C ARG A 25 3.00 -3.10 4.92
N ASN A 26 2.50 -3.63 6.04
CA ASN A 26 1.97 -4.98 6.09
C ASN A 26 0.69 -5.10 5.25
N ALA A 27 -0.23 -4.13 5.37
CA ALA A 27 -1.47 -4.10 4.58
C ALA A 27 -1.17 -4.09 3.07
N VAL A 28 -0.25 -3.25 2.64
CA VAL A 28 0.21 -3.17 1.25
C VAL A 28 0.84 -4.49 0.79
N THR A 29 1.72 -5.06 1.61
CA THR A 29 2.38 -6.34 1.30
C THR A 29 1.37 -7.48 1.14
N GLN A 30 0.39 -7.57 2.05
CA GLN A 30 -0.69 -8.56 2.00
C GLN A 30 -1.53 -8.40 0.74
N TYR A 31 -1.91 -7.15 0.40
CA TYR A 31 -2.66 -6.84 -0.80
C TYR A 31 -1.92 -7.29 -2.07
N ILE A 32 -0.63 -6.95 -2.19
CA ILE A 32 0.20 -7.35 -3.33
C ILE A 32 0.29 -8.88 -3.43
N ASN A 33 0.48 -9.58 -2.30
CA ASN A 33 0.57 -11.04 -2.29
C ASN A 33 -0.76 -11.74 -2.64
N GLN A 34 -1.91 -11.16 -2.30
CA GLN A 34 -3.22 -11.76 -2.58
C GLN A 34 -3.78 -11.37 -3.95
N GLU A 35 -3.95 -10.08 -4.22
CA GLU A 35 -4.68 -9.59 -5.41
C GLU A 35 -3.79 -9.48 -6.64
N LEU A 36 -2.52 -9.11 -6.48
CA LEU A 36 -1.64 -8.88 -7.63
C LEU A 36 -0.94 -10.13 -8.12
N SER A 37 -0.94 -11.21 -7.33
CA SER A 37 -0.43 -12.52 -7.76
C SER A 37 -1.11 -13.02 -9.05
N GLU A 38 -2.32 -12.55 -9.33
CA GLU A 38 -3.10 -12.87 -10.54
C GLU A 38 -2.88 -11.89 -11.71
N TRP A 39 -2.11 -10.81 -11.53
CA TRP A 39 -1.87 -9.83 -12.59
C TRP A 39 -0.88 -10.34 -13.63
N GLU A 40 -1.15 -10.04 -14.90
CA GLU A 40 -0.19 -10.27 -16.00
C GLU A 40 0.95 -9.25 -15.93
N ASP A 41 2.15 -9.66 -16.35
CA ASP A 41 3.35 -8.82 -16.37
C ASP A 41 3.14 -7.57 -17.25
N GLY A 42 3.55 -6.41 -16.75
CA GLY A 42 3.34 -5.12 -17.40
C GLY A 42 1.98 -4.49 -17.12
N LYS A 43 1.11 -5.07 -16.27
CA LYS A 43 -0.07 -4.36 -15.77
C LYS A 43 0.32 -3.37 -14.68
N SER A 44 -0.22 -2.16 -14.80
CA SER A 44 -0.33 -1.20 -13.72
C SER A 44 -1.77 -1.03 -13.27
N GLY A 45 -1.96 -0.65 -12.01
CA GLY A 45 -3.27 -0.28 -11.49
C GLY A 45 -3.20 0.35 -10.11
N ALA A 46 -4.20 1.15 -9.80
CA ALA A 46 -4.38 1.76 -8.50
C ALA A 46 -5.42 0.98 -7.69
N ARG A 47 -5.13 0.75 -6.41
CA ARG A 47 -6.02 0.05 -5.49
C ARG A 47 -5.94 0.60 -4.10
N SER A 48 -7.11 0.77 -3.49
CA SER A 48 -7.22 1.27 -2.13
C SER A 48 -7.37 0.12 -1.14
N VAL A 49 -6.54 0.11 -0.10
CA VAL A 49 -6.57 -0.85 1.01
C VAL A 49 -6.86 -0.10 2.29
N GLU A 50 -7.94 -0.48 2.97
CA GLU A 50 -8.27 0.05 4.29
C GLU A 50 -7.56 -0.78 5.35
N PHE A 51 -6.84 -0.11 6.25
CA PHE A 51 -6.19 -0.73 7.38
C PHE A 51 -6.50 0.04 8.65
N LYS A 52 -6.60 -0.69 9.75
CA LYS A 52 -6.81 -0.13 11.08
C LYS A 52 -5.60 -0.49 11.95
N PRO A 53 -4.78 0.49 12.35
CA PRO A 53 -3.68 0.22 13.25
C PRO A 53 -4.17 -0.19 14.64
N ASP A 54 -3.43 -1.11 15.28
CA ASP A 54 -3.80 -1.65 16.59
C ASP A 54 -3.71 -0.55 17.66
N GLY A 55 -4.80 -0.32 18.39
CA GLY A 55 -4.88 0.73 19.41
C GLY A 55 -5.36 2.09 18.89
N SER A 56 -5.65 2.23 17.59
CA SER A 56 -6.25 3.43 17.02
C SER A 56 -7.74 3.22 16.77
N ASP A 57 -8.58 4.21 17.08
CA ASP A 57 -9.99 4.19 16.69
C ASP A 57 -10.19 4.62 15.24
N GLU A 58 -9.20 5.33 14.68
CA GLU A 58 -9.17 5.83 13.31
C GLU A 58 -8.78 4.73 12.32
N SER A 59 -9.58 4.62 11.26
CA SER A 59 -9.26 3.77 10.10
C SER A 59 -8.57 4.63 9.03
N TRP A 60 -7.61 4.03 8.33
CA TRP A 60 -6.85 4.69 7.28
C TRP A 60 -6.99 3.93 5.97
N ARG A 61 -7.01 4.65 4.86
CA ARG A 61 -7.05 4.10 3.51
C ARG A 61 -5.74 4.41 2.81
N LEU A 62 -5.10 3.38 2.30
CA LEU A 62 -3.90 3.45 1.49
C LEU A 62 -4.32 3.29 0.05
N ASP A 63 -4.23 4.34 -0.74
CA ASP A 63 -4.30 4.22 -2.18
C ASP A 63 -2.91 3.86 -2.71
N ILE A 64 -2.80 2.69 -3.33
CA ILE A 64 -1.54 2.08 -3.75
C ILE A 64 -1.60 1.96 -5.26
N GLU A 65 -0.72 2.67 -5.95
CA GLU A 65 -0.50 2.50 -7.38
C GLU A 65 0.70 1.56 -7.56
N VAL A 66 0.45 0.45 -8.23
CA VAL A 66 1.41 -0.63 -8.36
C VAL A 66 1.53 -1.05 -9.82
N MET A 67 2.76 -1.31 -10.24
CA MET A 67 3.10 -1.86 -11.54
C MET A 67 3.78 -3.21 -11.36
N LYS A 68 3.25 -4.24 -12.03
CA LYS A 68 3.93 -5.52 -12.15
C LYS A 68 5.02 -5.38 -13.21
N ASN A 69 6.27 -5.36 -12.77
CA ASN A 69 7.41 -5.33 -13.66
C ASN A 69 7.61 -6.69 -14.35
N MET A 70 8.27 -6.70 -15.51
CA MET A 70 8.47 -7.92 -16.32
C MET A 70 9.27 -9.01 -15.61
N ASP A 71 10.06 -8.64 -14.59
CA ASP A 71 10.80 -9.56 -13.73
C ASP A 71 9.93 -10.19 -12.61
N SER A 72 8.59 -10.04 -12.67
CA SER A 72 7.65 -10.49 -11.63
C SER A 72 7.84 -9.83 -10.26
N ASP A 73 8.39 -8.61 -10.27
CA ASP A 73 8.47 -7.73 -9.11
C ASP A 73 7.33 -6.71 -9.15
N TYR A 74 6.80 -6.36 -7.99
CA TYR A 74 5.77 -5.33 -7.88
C TYR A 74 6.41 -4.04 -7.43
N VAL A 75 6.32 -3.01 -8.26
CA VAL A 75 6.81 -1.68 -7.95
C VAL A 75 5.64 -0.85 -7.50
N ILE A 76 5.71 -0.33 -6.28
CA ILE A 76 4.74 0.66 -5.80
C ILE A 76 5.20 2.02 -6.30
N GLU A 77 4.58 2.47 -7.39
CA GLU A 77 4.89 3.74 -8.04
C GLU A 77 4.40 4.92 -7.20
N LYS A 78 3.26 4.74 -6.54
CA LYS A 78 2.68 5.78 -5.69
C LYS A 78 1.96 5.16 -4.50
N LEU A 79 2.13 5.80 -3.36
CA LEU A 79 1.30 5.56 -2.20
C LEU A 79 0.60 6.87 -1.85
N THR A 80 -0.64 6.81 -1.41
CA THR A 80 -1.32 7.96 -0.84
C THR A 80 -2.10 7.51 0.38
N ILE A 81 -1.84 8.16 1.50
CA ILE A 81 -2.47 7.84 2.77
C ILE A 81 -3.62 8.82 2.99
N VAL A 82 -4.83 8.29 3.08
CA VAL A 82 -6.04 9.07 3.31
C VAL A 82 -6.67 8.63 4.63
N PRO A 83 -6.84 9.53 5.61
CA PRO A 83 -7.63 9.20 6.79
C PRO A 83 -9.06 8.92 6.35
N THR A 84 -9.61 7.75 6.68
CA THR A 84 -11.02 7.51 6.38
C THR A 84 -11.85 8.34 7.36
N PRO A 85 -12.85 9.09 6.89
CA PRO A 85 -13.68 9.86 7.79
C PRO A 85 -14.35 8.91 8.77
N GLU A 86 -14.25 9.21 10.07
CA GLU A 86 -15.11 8.59 11.07
C GLU A 86 -16.55 8.76 10.59
N THR A 87 -17.27 7.65 10.41
CA THR A 87 -18.73 7.69 10.23
C THR A 87 -19.32 8.42 11.42
N LEU A 88 -19.63 9.72 11.24
CA LEU A 88 -20.35 10.60 12.16
C LEU A 88 -21.68 9.99 12.61
#